data_AF-A0A7C7U6S1-F1
#
_entry.id   AF-A0A7C7U6S1-F1
#
_cell.length_a   1.000
_cell.length_b   1.000
_cell.length_c   1.000
_cell.angle_alpha   90.00
_cell.angle_beta   90.00
_cell.angle_gamma   90.00
#
_symmetry.space_group_name_H-M   'P 1'
#
loop_
_entity.id
_entity.type
_entity.pdbx_description
1 polymer ?
#
loop_
_entity_poly.entity_id
_entity_poly.type
_entity_poly.pdbx_seq_one_letter_code
_entity_poly.pdbx_strand_id
1 'polypeptide(L)'
;MIRVGLARGPDHYRGLNAPWHPGFVPPELAGRLGSARSGTTNGVFQAVRSALLALGLDKDRAGSSEWNPLGSLAAPGKTIVLKPNFIRHWNPRSALGSDASVESVVTHGAILRAVADYAFLAVGLSGRVIVAEAPQQDCDFGEIRKIAGLDSMQEHFQNALGAKLEIIDLRRETVTFENGVIISRQSLPGDPKGYRAVDLGRQSFFEGSGLDSSLMRGADYDPAPTSEHHSNGRNAYLLSETVLSSDLIVNLPKLKTHKKTGVTLALKNMVGINGDKNWLPHHCAGSVPEGGDEFPGTAWVDRARSRLTELGRVLLGRNLGKGLIKAYRRAEISARGDDFIRAGNWHGNQTTWRMCGDLNRCVYYSDAQGLHLGAERPVRRVLTILDAIVAGDHNGPLAPRDLPLGVVMASLDPTALDLAAVRLMGFDESRIPKVWETMASTVLRVTEVQRADDVEIAEVAEQSKGVPGSVRVYALDDLECPHPFVPHPGWLNHIERGADKKKPRPPASEEAKV
;
A
#
# COMPACT_ATOMS: atom_id res chain seq x y z
N MET A 1 -16.73 18.90 2.53
CA MET A 1 -16.23 17.81 3.39
C MET A 1 -16.11 16.54 2.57
N ILE A 2 -14.98 15.86 2.71
CA ILE A 2 -14.62 14.60 2.05
C ILE A 2 -14.66 13.53 3.12
N ARG A 3 -15.48 12.51 2.90
CA ARG A 3 -15.81 11.53 3.94
C ARG A 3 -14.85 10.34 3.92
N VAL A 4 -14.43 9.93 5.11
CA VAL A 4 -13.81 8.63 5.38
C VAL A 4 -14.77 7.83 6.25
N GLY A 5 -15.27 6.71 5.73
CA GLY A 5 -16.03 5.76 6.52
C GLY A 5 -15.09 4.94 7.39
N LEU A 6 -15.32 4.90 8.69
CA LEU A 6 -14.57 4.13 9.67
C LEU A 6 -15.51 3.12 10.31
N ALA A 7 -15.02 1.90 10.49
CA ALA A 7 -15.70 0.87 11.25
C ALA A 7 -14.75 0.16 12.19
N ARG A 8 -15.28 -0.19 13.37
CA ARG A 8 -14.60 -1.06 14.32
C ARG A 8 -15.05 -2.50 14.12
N GLY A 9 -14.12 -3.42 14.34
CA GLY A 9 -14.28 -4.85 14.19
C GLY A 9 -13.44 -5.61 15.22
N PRO A 10 -13.27 -6.93 15.05
CA PRO A 10 -12.35 -7.68 15.89
C PRO A 10 -10.93 -7.15 15.71
N ASP A 11 -10.07 -7.28 16.71
CA ASP A 11 -8.66 -6.89 16.68
C ASP A 11 -7.73 -8.02 16.20
N HIS A 12 -8.31 -9.10 15.66
CA HIS A 12 -7.61 -10.30 15.19
C HIS A 12 -8.38 -11.02 14.09
N TYR A 13 -7.70 -11.95 13.41
CA TYR A 13 -8.30 -12.86 12.43
C TYR A 13 -8.50 -14.30 12.93
N ARG A 14 -8.06 -14.60 14.16
CA ARG A 14 -8.16 -15.92 14.80
C ARG A 14 -9.59 -16.49 14.75
N GLY A 15 -9.68 -17.78 14.40
CA GLY A 15 -10.95 -18.51 14.38
C GLY A 15 -11.81 -18.30 13.12
N LEU A 16 -11.34 -17.47 12.18
CA LEU A 16 -11.90 -17.39 10.84
C LEU A 16 -11.28 -18.47 9.95
N ASN A 17 -12.09 -19.03 9.05
CA ASN A 17 -11.64 -20.01 8.07
C ASN A 17 -12.04 -19.58 6.66
N ALA A 18 -11.16 -19.86 5.70
CA ALA A 18 -11.46 -19.75 4.28
C ALA A 18 -12.72 -20.58 3.92
N PRO A 19 -13.63 -20.09 3.06
CA PRO A 19 -13.52 -18.90 2.21
C PRO A 19 -14.04 -17.61 2.90
N TRP A 20 -13.92 -17.52 4.23
CA TRP A 20 -14.18 -16.33 5.04
C TRP A 20 -15.64 -15.88 5.06
N HIS A 21 -16.55 -16.83 5.19
CA HIS A 21 -17.99 -16.55 5.21
C HIS A 21 -18.38 -15.49 6.25
N PRO A 22 -19.40 -14.66 5.97
CA PRO A 22 -19.89 -13.72 6.95
C PRO A 22 -20.57 -14.46 8.12
N GLY A 23 -20.48 -13.88 9.32
CA GLY A 23 -21.13 -14.43 10.52
C GLY A 23 -22.65 -14.28 10.56
N PHE A 24 -23.22 -13.58 9.58
CA PHE A 24 -24.65 -13.40 9.32
C PHE A 24 -24.82 -13.18 7.82
N VAL A 25 -26.03 -13.31 7.29
CA VAL A 25 -26.31 -13.02 5.87
C VAL A 25 -26.88 -11.61 5.77
N PRO A 26 -26.16 -10.63 5.19
CA PRO A 26 -26.72 -9.31 4.93
C PRO A 26 -27.93 -9.40 3.97
N PRO A 27 -28.99 -8.61 4.17
CA PRO A 27 -30.17 -8.63 3.30
C PRO A 27 -29.83 -8.47 1.82
N GLU A 28 -28.89 -7.58 1.50
CA GLU A 28 -28.47 -7.29 0.13
C GLU A 28 -27.64 -8.40 -0.55
N LEU A 29 -27.16 -9.38 0.23
CA LEU A 29 -26.44 -10.55 -0.25
C LEU A 29 -27.24 -11.85 -0.08
N ALA A 30 -28.52 -11.74 0.32
CA ALA A 30 -29.41 -12.88 0.43
C ALA A 30 -29.49 -13.62 -0.91
N GLY A 31 -29.33 -14.95 -0.88
CA GLY A 31 -29.33 -15.80 -2.08
C GLY A 31 -28.04 -15.76 -2.91
N ARG A 32 -27.06 -14.91 -2.59
CA ARG A 32 -25.77 -14.81 -3.31
C ARG A 32 -24.59 -15.48 -2.59
N LEU A 33 -24.75 -15.82 -1.32
CA LEU A 33 -23.71 -16.44 -0.48
C LEU A 33 -23.75 -17.99 -0.48
N GLY A 34 -24.60 -18.60 -1.31
CA GLY A 34 -24.83 -20.06 -1.31
C GLY A 34 -25.43 -20.58 0.00
N SER A 35 -25.25 -21.88 0.27
CA SER A 35 -25.74 -22.56 1.49
C SER A 35 -24.91 -22.28 2.75
N ALA A 36 -24.15 -21.18 2.78
CA ALA A 36 -23.27 -20.81 3.90
C ALA A 36 -24.10 -20.57 5.18
N ARG A 37 -24.27 -21.64 5.95
CA ARG A 37 -24.95 -21.65 7.25
C ARG A 37 -24.04 -21.01 8.30
N SER A 38 -24.68 -20.35 9.26
CA SER A 38 -24.10 -19.71 10.44
C SER A 38 -22.85 -20.43 10.99
N GLY A 39 -21.67 -19.86 10.72
CA GLY A 39 -20.41 -20.25 11.34
C GLY A 39 -20.00 -19.28 12.45
N THR A 40 -18.75 -19.40 12.91
CA THR A 40 -18.12 -18.40 13.80
C THR A 40 -18.36 -16.99 13.27
N THR A 41 -18.69 -16.06 14.16
CA THR A 41 -19.02 -14.69 13.78
C THR A 41 -17.83 -14.01 13.10
N ASN A 42 -17.83 -13.90 11.78
CA ASN A 42 -16.86 -13.11 11.03
C ASN A 42 -17.17 -11.61 11.20
N GLY A 43 -16.65 -11.02 12.28
CA GLY A 43 -16.79 -9.58 12.55
C GLY A 43 -16.05 -8.69 11.55
N VAL A 44 -15.05 -9.23 10.84
CA VAL A 44 -14.31 -8.49 9.80
C VAL A 44 -15.23 -8.15 8.63
N PHE A 45 -16.07 -9.09 8.21
CA PHE A 45 -17.05 -8.83 7.15
C PHE A 45 -17.99 -7.69 7.54
N GLN A 46 -18.49 -7.70 8.79
CA GLN A 46 -19.33 -6.63 9.31
C GLN A 46 -18.59 -5.29 9.35
N ALA A 47 -17.30 -5.27 9.71
CA ALA A 47 -16.51 -4.06 9.70
C ALA A 47 -16.37 -3.46 8.27
N VAL A 48 -16.13 -4.29 7.25
CA VAL A 48 -16.11 -3.83 5.84
C VAL A 48 -17.47 -3.25 5.46
N ARG A 49 -18.57 -3.97 5.76
CA ARG A 49 -19.93 -3.50 5.51
C ARG A 49 -20.23 -2.16 6.19
N SER A 50 -19.89 -2.04 7.47
CA SER A 50 -20.07 -0.82 8.25
C SER A 50 -19.23 0.34 7.72
N ALA A 51 -18.00 0.10 7.25
CA ALA A 51 -17.18 1.16 6.66
C ALA A 51 -17.81 1.71 5.37
N LEU A 52 -18.43 0.85 4.55
CA LEU A 52 -19.16 1.26 3.35
C LEU A 52 -20.46 2.02 3.69
N LEU A 53 -21.20 1.60 4.73
CA LEU A 53 -22.36 2.33 5.24
C LEU A 53 -21.96 3.71 5.75
N ALA A 54 -20.92 3.80 6.56
CA ALA A 54 -20.40 5.05 7.10
C ALA A 54 -19.92 5.99 5.99
N LEU A 55 -19.26 5.46 4.96
CA LEU A 55 -18.86 6.25 3.79
C LEU A 55 -20.07 6.86 3.05
N GLY A 56 -21.27 6.28 3.22
CA GLY A 56 -22.52 6.82 2.66
C GLY A 56 -22.77 6.41 1.21
N LEU A 57 -22.12 5.34 0.75
CA LEU A 57 -22.36 4.81 -0.59
C LEU A 57 -23.77 4.20 -0.66
N ASP A 58 -24.54 4.62 -1.67
CA ASP A 58 -25.92 4.19 -1.88
C ASP A 58 -26.83 4.40 -0.65
N LYS A 59 -26.66 5.55 0.01
CA LYS A 59 -27.29 5.90 1.30
C LYS A 59 -28.81 5.70 1.35
N ASP A 60 -29.52 5.95 0.25
CA ASP A 60 -30.99 5.93 0.23
C ASP A 60 -31.55 4.51 0.34
N ARG A 61 -30.73 3.50 0.01
CA ARG A 61 -31.05 2.08 0.11
C ARG A 61 -30.29 1.38 1.24
N ALA A 62 -29.47 2.10 2.00
CA ALA A 62 -28.57 1.55 3.00
C ALA A 62 -29.29 0.60 3.98
N GLY A 63 -28.77 -0.63 4.11
CA GLY A 63 -29.31 -1.65 5.00
C GLY A 63 -30.53 -2.42 4.48
N SER A 64 -31.08 -2.05 3.33
CA SER A 64 -32.14 -2.82 2.66
C SER A 64 -31.57 -3.97 1.81
N SER A 65 -32.45 -4.84 1.31
CA SER A 65 -32.08 -5.87 0.31
C SER A 65 -31.67 -5.29 -1.04
N GLU A 66 -31.94 -4.01 -1.30
CA GLU A 66 -31.58 -3.32 -2.55
C GLU A 66 -30.27 -2.54 -2.44
N TRP A 67 -29.64 -2.51 -1.26
CA TRP A 67 -28.41 -1.74 -1.06
C TRP A 67 -27.26 -2.29 -1.90
N ASN A 68 -26.70 -1.43 -2.75
CA ASN A 68 -25.57 -1.78 -3.61
C ASN A 68 -24.52 -0.68 -3.55
N PRO A 69 -23.61 -0.71 -2.55
CA PRO A 69 -22.68 0.40 -2.32
C PRO A 69 -21.71 0.63 -3.49
N LEU A 70 -21.43 -0.39 -4.30
CA LEU A 70 -20.52 -0.27 -5.44
C LEU A 70 -21.27 -0.03 -6.78
N GLY A 71 -22.60 -0.11 -6.80
CA GLY A 71 -23.40 -0.06 -8.04
C GLY A 71 -23.34 1.28 -8.78
N SER A 72 -23.12 2.39 -8.08
CA SER A 72 -22.89 3.70 -8.72
C SER A 72 -21.45 3.86 -9.24
N LEU A 73 -20.51 3.07 -8.70
CA LEU A 73 -19.09 3.11 -9.04
C LEU A 73 -18.77 2.22 -10.24
N ALA A 74 -19.44 1.08 -10.38
CA ALA A 74 -19.33 0.18 -11.53
C ALA A 74 -20.71 -0.38 -11.92
N ALA A 75 -21.09 -0.21 -13.19
CA ALA A 75 -22.35 -0.72 -13.72
C ALA A 75 -22.32 -2.26 -13.91
N PRO A 76 -23.49 -2.92 -14.06
CA PRO A 76 -23.54 -4.33 -14.45
C PRO A 76 -22.76 -4.64 -15.73
N GLY A 77 -22.12 -5.80 -15.80
CA GLY A 77 -21.29 -6.24 -16.93
C GLY A 77 -19.89 -5.63 -16.98
N LYS A 78 -19.53 -4.72 -16.07
CA LYS A 78 -18.22 -4.07 -16.01
C LYS A 78 -17.15 -4.92 -15.31
N THR A 79 -15.90 -4.46 -15.38
CA THR A 79 -14.75 -5.11 -14.75
C THR A 79 -14.30 -4.34 -13.50
N ILE A 80 -14.32 -5.01 -12.35
CA ILE A 80 -13.73 -4.51 -11.09
C ILE A 80 -12.41 -5.25 -10.82
N VAL A 81 -11.35 -4.50 -10.57
CA VAL A 81 -10.08 -5.04 -10.07
C VAL A 81 -9.95 -4.79 -8.58
N LEU A 82 -9.72 -5.85 -7.81
CA LEU A 82 -9.38 -5.84 -6.39
C LEU A 82 -7.86 -5.86 -6.26
N LYS A 83 -7.28 -4.80 -5.68
CA LYS A 83 -5.83 -4.59 -5.57
C LYS A 83 -5.38 -4.67 -4.10
N PRO A 84 -5.05 -5.87 -3.57
CA PRO A 84 -4.58 -6.06 -2.20
C PRO A 84 -3.19 -5.45 -1.93
N ASN A 85 -2.66 -5.68 -0.74
CA ASN A 85 -1.24 -5.57 -0.43
C ASN A 85 -0.73 -6.99 -0.14
N PHE A 86 -0.24 -7.71 -1.15
CA PHE A 86 0.43 -9.01 -0.94
C PHE A 86 1.94 -8.87 -1.07
N ILE A 87 2.53 -7.89 -0.39
CA ILE A 87 3.96 -7.59 -0.54
C ILE A 87 4.82 -8.86 -0.39
N ARG A 88 4.48 -9.75 0.56
CA ARG A 88 5.26 -10.95 0.86
C ARG A 88 4.50 -11.94 1.74
N HIS A 89 4.78 -13.24 1.59
CA HIS A 89 4.12 -14.33 2.33
C HIS A 89 4.69 -14.63 3.73
N TRP A 90 5.69 -13.86 4.20
CA TRP A 90 6.29 -14.08 5.52
C TRP A 90 6.68 -12.78 6.21
N ASN A 91 6.76 -12.86 7.54
CA ASN A 91 7.28 -11.83 8.42
C ASN A 91 8.56 -12.35 9.12
N PRO A 92 9.77 -11.85 8.82
CA PRO A 92 11.00 -12.33 9.43
C PRO A 92 11.01 -12.23 10.96
N ARG A 93 10.25 -11.27 11.51
CA ARG A 93 10.12 -11.09 12.95
C ARG A 93 9.37 -12.24 13.63
N SER A 94 8.50 -12.96 12.90
CA SER A 94 7.75 -14.09 13.48
C SER A 94 8.64 -15.25 13.89
N ALA A 95 9.86 -15.34 13.36
CA ALA A 95 10.86 -16.33 13.80
C ALA A 95 11.56 -15.94 15.11
N LEU A 96 11.48 -14.67 15.52
CA LEU A 96 12.16 -14.11 16.69
C LEU A 96 11.25 -13.99 17.92
N GLY A 97 9.93 -14.18 17.77
CA GLY A 97 8.96 -14.07 18.85
C GLY A 97 7.50 -14.16 18.37
N SER A 98 6.56 -14.10 19.30
CA SER A 98 5.11 -14.20 19.04
C SER A 98 4.43 -12.87 18.74
N ASP A 99 5.17 -11.77 18.61
CA ASP A 99 4.64 -10.41 18.43
C ASP A 99 4.51 -9.98 16.97
N ALA A 100 4.63 -10.93 16.04
CA ALA A 100 4.62 -10.67 14.61
C ALA A 100 4.06 -11.85 13.81
N SER A 101 3.26 -11.56 12.81
CA SER A 101 2.68 -12.54 11.90
C SER A 101 2.61 -11.99 10.48
N VAL A 102 2.14 -12.82 9.55
CA VAL A 102 1.84 -12.35 8.20
C VAL A 102 0.59 -11.47 8.17
N GLU A 103 -0.23 -11.49 9.22
CA GLU A 103 -1.48 -10.72 9.29
C GLU A 103 -1.23 -9.21 9.28
N SER A 104 -0.08 -8.71 9.76
CA SER A 104 0.32 -7.29 9.63
C SER A 104 1.07 -6.97 8.33
N VAL A 105 1.47 -8.00 7.58
CA VAL A 105 2.24 -7.86 6.34
C VAL A 105 1.31 -7.79 5.13
N VAL A 106 0.27 -8.61 5.07
CA VAL A 106 -0.62 -8.68 3.90
C VAL A 106 -2.05 -8.25 4.21
N THR A 107 -2.78 -7.82 3.18
CA THR A 107 -4.24 -7.67 3.27
C THR A 107 -4.85 -9.05 3.51
N HIS A 108 -5.67 -9.19 4.55
CA HIS A 108 -6.21 -10.50 4.91
C HIS A 108 -7.33 -10.96 3.96
N GLY A 109 -7.45 -12.29 3.77
CA GLY A 109 -8.47 -12.91 2.92
C GLY A 109 -9.91 -12.56 3.32
N ALA A 110 -10.18 -12.36 4.61
CA ALA A 110 -11.50 -11.97 5.10
C ALA A 110 -11.95 -10.56 4.65
N ILE A 111 -11.01 -9.60 4.54
CA ILE A 111 -11.29 -8.29 3.95
C ILE A 111 -11.59 -8.46 2.46
N LEU A 112 -10.70 -9.17 1.75
CA LEU A 112 -10.82 -9.39 0.32
C LEU A 112 -12.13 -10.10 -0.05
N ARG A 113 -12.54 -11.10 0.75
CA ARG A 113 -13.80 -11.82 0.58
C ARG A 113 -15.00 -10.90 0.63
N ALA A 114 -15.11 -10.09 1.69
CA ALA A 114 -16.22 -9.16 1.86
C ALA A 114 -16.32 -8.18 0.69
N VAL A 115 -15.19 -7.67 0.24
CA VAL A 115 -15.13 -6.77 -0.92
C VAL A 115 -15.49 -7.48 -2.23
N ALA A 116 -15.06 -8.73 -2.42
CA ALA A 116 -15.41 -9.52 -3.59
C ALA A 116 -16.92 -9.80 -3.69
N ASP A 117 -17.60 -10.08 -2.56
CA ASP A 117 -19.06 -10.24 -2.54
C ASP A 117 -19.77 -8.95 -3.02
N TYR A 118 -19.34 -7.76 -2.54
CA TYR A 118 -19.89 -6.48 -3.02
C TYR A 118 -19.51 -6.13 -4.46
N ALA A 119 -18.33 -6.55 -4.92
CA ALA A 119 -17.92 -6.38 -6.31
C ALA A 119 -18.83 -7.19 -7.25
N PHE A 120 -19.10 -8.47 -6.96
CA PHE A 120 -20.05 -9.29 -7.71
C PHE A 120 -21.50 -8.80 -7.58
N LEU A 121 -21.87 -8.21 -6.44
CA LEU A 121 -23.17 -7.55 -6.30
C LEU A 121 -23.31 -6.39 -7.30
N ALA A 122 -22.28 -5.56 -7.45
CA ALA A 122 -22.28 -4.41 -8.35
C ALA A 122 -22.30 -4.80 -9.83
N VAL A 123 -21.38 -5.66 -10.28
CA VAL A 123 -21.24 -5.97 -11.72
C VAL A 123 -22.12 -7.12 -12.19
N GLY A 124 -22.72 -7.88 -11.28
CA GLY A 124 -23.53 -9.05 -11.61
C GLY A 124 -22.72 -10.19 -12.26
N LEU A 125 -23.43 -11.23 -12.70
CA LEU A 125 -22.81 -12.46 -13.24
C LEU A 125 -22.23 -12.29 -14.65
N SER A 126 -22.64 -11.25 -15.38
CA SER A 126 -22.06 -10.88 -16.69
C SER A 126 -20.80 -10.02 -16.57
N GLY A 127 -20.51 -9.50 -15.36
CA GLY A 127 -19.33 -8.71 -15.09
C GLY A 127 -18.12 -9.55 -14.71
N ARG A 128 -17.01 -8.88 -14.45
CA ARG A 128 -15.73 -9.52 -14.09
C ARG A 128 -15.18 -8.95 -12.79
N VAL A 129 -14.72 -9.83 -11.91
CA VAL A 129 -14.01 -9.45 -10.68
C VAL A 129 -12.65 -10.13 -10.69
N ILE A 130 -11.59 -9.32 -10.56
CA ILE A 130 -10.21 -9.77 -10.73
C ILE A 130 -9.39 -9.35 -9.50
N VAL A 131 -8.72 -10.29 -8.84
CA VAL A 131 -7.68 -9.99 -7.84
C VAL A 131 -6.34 -9.89 -8.56
N ALA A 132 -5.67 -8.74 -8.51
CA ALA A 132 -4.42 -8.54 -9.23
C ALA A 132 -3.37 -7.86 -8.35
N GLU A 133 -2.17 -8.44 -8.28
CA GLU A 133 -1.07 -7.93 -7.45
C GLU A 133 0.30 -8.29 -8.03
N ALA A 134 1.28 -7.39 -7.87
CA ALA A 134 2.71 -7.65 -8.05
C ALA A 134 3.46 -7.64 -6.69
N PRO A 135 3.58 -8.79 -6.00
CA PRO A 135 4.36 -8.92 -4.77
C PRO A 135 5.84 -8.54 -4.90
N GLN A 136 6.60 -8.63 -3.81
CA GLN A 136 8.06 -8.65 -3.86
C GLN A 136 8.57 -9.77 -4.78
N GLN A 137 9.71 -9.55 -5.45
CA GLN A 137 10.23 -10.50 -6.43
C GLN A 137 10.53 -11.88 -5.83
N ASP A 138 10.82 -11.96 -4.52
CA ASP A 138 11.09 -13.20 -3.78
C ASP A 138 9.86 -13.77 -3.07
N CYS A 139 8.68 -13.23 -3.33
CA CYS A 139 7.45 -13.79 -2.81
C CYS A 139 7.08 -15.06 -3.56
N ASP A 140 6.80 -16.14 -2.86
CA ASP A 140 6.00 -17.24 -3.37
C ASP A 140 4.53 -16.80 -3.44
N PHE A 141 3.96 -16.78 -4.65
CA PHE A 141 2.56 -16.41 -4.85
C PHE A 141 1.61 -17.55 -4.51
N GLY A 142 2.04 -18.81 -4.64
CA GLY A 142 1.28 -19.98 -4.20
C GLY A 142 1.03 -19.93 -2.69
N GLU A 143 2.03 -19.53 -1.90
CA GLU A 143 1.84 -19.32 -0.46
C GLU A 143 0.89 -18.14 -0.16
N ILE A 144 0.95 -17.05 -0.93
CA ILE A 144 -0.05 -15.96 -0.84
C ILE A 144 -1.47 -16.49 -1.10
N ARG A 145 -1.66 -17.34 -2.13
CA ARG A 145 -2.97 -17.94 -2.43
C ARG A 145 -3.50 -18.74 -1.24
N LYS A 146 -2.64 -19.52 -0.58
CA LYS A 146 -3.00 -20.28 0.64
C LYS A 146 -3.35 -19.36 1.80
N ILE A 147 -2.48 -18.40 2.12
CA ILE A 147 -2.65 -17.47 3.26
C ILE A 147 -3.94 -16.65 3.11
N ALA A 148 -4.20 -16.08 1.93
CA ALA A 148 -5.39 -15.29 1.69
C ALA A 148 -6.63 -16.16 1.38
N GLY A 149 -6.49 -17.48 1.25
CA GLY A 149 -7.57 -18.41 0.92
C GLY A 149 -8.15 -18.19 -0.47
N LEU A 150 -7.34 -17.74 -1.44
CA LEU A 150 -7.82 -17.31 -2.75
C LEU A 150 -8.46 -18.45 -3.54
N ASP A 151 -7.89 -19.67 -3.48
CA ASP A 151 -8.43 -20.85 -4.16
C ASP A 151 -9.83 -21.20 -3.65
N SER A 152 -10.01 -21.21 -2.33
CA SER A 152 -11.31 -21.47 -1.69
C SER A 152 -12.36 -20.41 -2.05
N MET A 153 -11.94 -19.15 -2.24
CA MET A 153 -12.85 -18.09 -2.69
C MET A 153 -13.26 -18.29 -4.14
N GLN A 154 -12.35 -18.69 -5.03
CA GLN A 154 -12.70 -19.02 -6.43
C GLN A 154 -13.72 -20.16 -6.48
N GLU A 155 -13.47 -21.25 -5.74
CA GLU A 155 -14.38 -22.38 -5.65
C GLU A 155 -15.74 -21.94 -5.09
N HIS A 156 -15.75 -21.11 -4.05
CA HIS A 156 -16.98 -20.59 -3.48
C HIS A 156 -17.81 -19.80 -4.50
N PHE A 157 -17.22 -18.83 -5.19
CA PHE A 157 -17.96 -18.03 -6.18
C PHE A 157 -18.42 -18.87 -7.38
N GLN A 158 -17.62 -19.85 -7.80
CA GLN A 158 -18.02 -20.78 -8.84
C GLN A 158 -19.23 -21.63 -8.42
N ASN A 159 -19.22 -22.16 -7.20
CA ASN A 159 -20.28 -23.03 -6.69
C ASN A 159 -21.55 -22.25 -6.30
N ALA A 160 -21.41 -21.07 -5.70
CA ALA A 160 -22.52 -20.28 -5.20
C ALA A 160 -23.20 -19.45 -6.29
N LEU A 161 -22.42 -18.93 -7.25
CA LEU A 161 -22.90 -17.96 -8.26
C LEU A 161 -22.67 -18.42 -9.70
N GLY A 162 -21.93 -19.50 -9.94
CA GLY A 162 -21.45 -19.83 -11.29
C GLY A 162 -20.42 -18.82 -11.83
N ALA A 163 -19.87 -17.96 -10.96
CA ALA A 163 -19.02 -16.84 -11.35
C ALA A 163 -17.54 -17.16 -11.08
N LYS A 164 -16.67 -16.76 -12.02
CA LYS A 164 -15.22 -16.91 -11.88
C LYS A 164 -14.61 -15.66 -11.26
N LEU A 165 -14.06 -15.79 -10.04
CA LEU A 165 -13.12 -14.82 -9.50
C LEU A 165 -11.77 -15.04 -10.18
N GLU A 166 -11.25 -14.06 -10.91
CA GLU A 166 -9.93 -14.16 -11.55
C GLU A 166 -8.83 -13.76 -10.58
N ILE A 167 -7.65 -14.40 -10.66
CA ILE A 167 -6.49 -14.07 -9.83
C ILE A 167 -5.27 -13.99 -10.72
N ILE A 168 -4.53 -12.88 -10.65
CA ILE A 168 -3.40 -12.59 -11.51
C ILE A 168 -2.19 -12.20 -10.66
N ASP A 169 -1.10 -12.95 -10.80
CA ASP A 169 0.24 -12.53 -10.39
C ASP A 169 0.79 -11.61 -11.48
N LEU A 170 0.86 -10.31 -11.20
CA LEU A 170 1.30 -9.29 -12.14
C LEU A 170 2.82 -9.26 -12.30
N ARG A 171 3.57 -10.11 -11.62
CA ARG A 171 5.03 -10.17 -11.80
C ARG A 171 5.38 -10.85 -13.11
N ARG A 172 6.33 -10.28 -13.83
CA ARG A 172 6.95 -10.88 -15.04
C ARG A 172 8.10 -11.82 -14.70
N GLU A 173 8.60 -11.75 -13.47
CA GLU A 173 9.65 -12.61 -12.96
C GLU A 173 9.55 -12.79 -11.43
N THR A 174 10.06 -13.92 -10.96
CA THR A 174 10.37 -14.17 -9.54
C THR A 174 11.87 -14.42 -9.38
N VAL A 175 12.41 -14.08 -8.22
CA VAL A 175 13.84 -14.19 -7.93
C VAL A 175 14.06 -14.89 -6.60
N THR A 176 15.11 -15.71 -6.51
CA THR A 176 15.55 -16.27 -5.23
C THR A 176 16.78 -15.49 -4.75
N PHE A 177 16.73 -15.03 -3.50
CA PHE A 177 17.87 -14.39 -2.84
C PHE A 177 18.58 -15.36 -1.92
N GLU A 178 19.90 -15.23 -1.83
CA GLU A 178 20.71 -15.83 -0.79
C GLU A 178 21.67 -14.77 -0.23
N ASN A 179 21.56 -14.45 1.07
CA ASN A 179 22.31 -13.37 1.72
C ASN A 179 22.18 -12.02 0.97
N GLY A 180 20.99 -11.72 0.44
CA GLY A 180 20.68 -10.51 -0.33
C GLY A 180 21.21 -10.50 -1.78
N VAL A 181 21.78 -11.61 -2.25
CA VAL A 181 22.27 -11.76 -3.62
C VAL A 181 21.29 -12.59 -4.45
N ILE A 182 20.93 -12.13 -5.65
CA ILE A 182 20.08 -12.88 -6.59
C ILE A 182 20.87 -14.08 -7.11
N ILE A 183 20.37 -15.28 -6.82
CA ILE A 183 21.00 -16.54 -7.25
C ILE A 183 20.29 -17.16 -8.46
N SER A 184 18.98 -16.93 -8.60
CA SER A 184 18.19 -17.39 -9.74
C SER A 184 17.07 -16.40 -10.07
N ARG A 185 16.65 -16.40 -11.33
CA ARG A 185 15.47 -15.70 -11.84
C ARG A 185 14.63 -16.67 -12.66
N GLN A 186 13.32 -16.54 -12.56
CA GLN A 186 12.37 -17.31 -13.34
C GLN A 186 11.33 -16.37 -13.93
N SER A 187 11.13 -16.44 -15.25
CA SER A 187 10.07 -15.70 -15.94
C SER A 187 8.70 -16.22 -15.51
N LEU A 188 7.76 -15.30 -15.35
CA LEU A 188 6.36 -15.57 -15.04
C LEU A 188 5.48 -15.05 -16.18
N PRO A 189 4.24 -15.57 -16.33
CA PRO A 189 3.33 -15.11 -17.38
C PRO A 189 3.00 -13.62 -17.30
N GLY A 190 2.98 -13.05 -16.09
CA GLY A 190 2.60 -11.67 -15.84
C GLY A 190 1.12 -11.39 -16.16
N ASP A 191 0.83 -10.14 -16.51
CA ASP A 191 -0.49 -9.69 -16.89
C ASP A 191 -0.92 -10.29 -18.25
N PRO A 192 -2.05 -11.03 -18.33
CA PRO A 192 -2.54 -11.60 -19.58
C PRO A 192 -2.92 -10.55 -20.64
N LYS A 193 -3.22 -9.30 -20.24
CA LYS A 193 -3.44 -8.18 -21.18
C LYS A 193 -2.15 -7.43 -21.54
N GLY A 194 -1.02 -7.85 -20.99
CA GLY A 194 0.25 -7.17 -21.15
C GLY A 194 0.37 -5.92 -20.27
N TYR A 195 1.31 -5.05 -20.63
CA TYR A 195 1.65 -3.87 -19.84
C TYR A 195 1.76 -2.64 -20.73
N ARG A 196 1.43 -1.49 -20.16
CA ARG A 196 1.53 -0.19 -20.79
C ARG A 196 2.59 0.67 -20.11
N ALA A 197 3.48 1.25 -20.91
CA ALA A 197 4.34 2.32 -20.46
C ALA A 197 3.52 3.61 -20.36
N VAL A 198 3.33 4.11 -19.16
CA VAL A 198 2.60 5.36 -18.88
C VAL A 198 3.64 6.43 -18.55
N ASP A 199 3.79 7.39 -19.45
CA ASP A 199 4.76 8.47 -19.35
C ASP A 199 4.07 9.79 -18.97
N LEU A 200 4.38 10.30 -17.78
CA LEU A 200 3.84 11.57 -17.29
C LEU A 200 4.65 12.77 -17.81
N GLY A 201 5.80 12.54 -18.41
CA GLY A 201 6.72 13.57 -18.86
C GLY A 201 6.98 14.63 -17.78
N ARG A 202 6.72 15.90 -18.12
CA ARG A 202 6.88 17.07 -17.24
C ARG A 202 5.75 17.26 -16.23
N GLN A 203 4.69 16.46 -16.28
CA GLN A 203 3.60 16.50 -15.28
C GLN A 203 3.86 15.53 -14.13
N SER A 204 5.06 14.94 -14.07
CA SER A 204 5.56 14.11 -12.98
C SER A 204 5.97 14.93 -11.75
N PHE A 205 5.94 14.33 -10.57
CA PHE A 205 6.49 14.91 -9.33
C PHE A 205 8.03 15.03 -9.35
N PHE A 206 8.70 14.36 -10.28
CA PHE A 206 10.15 14.50 -10.49
C PHE A 206 10.51 15.77 -11.28
N GLU A 207 9.57 16.35 -12.03
CA GLU A 207 9.79 17.59 -12.75
C GLU A 207 10.15 18.72 -11.77
N GLY A 208 11.24 19.44 -12.05
CA GLY A 208 11.70 20.55 -11.20
C GLY A 208 12.19 20.14 -9.80
N SER A 209 12.32 18.84 -9.50
CA SER A 209 12.72 18.35 -8.18
C SER A 209 14.21 18.61 -7.84
N GLY A 210 15.04 18.87 -8.85
CA GLY A 210 16.49 19.01 -8.70
C GLY A 210 17.23 17.69 -8.51
N LEU A 211 16.54 16.54 -8.50
CA LEU A 211 17.18 15.22 -8.44
C LEU A 211 17.84 14.87 -9.77
N ASP A 212 19.07 14.36 -9.71
CA ASP A 212 19.76 13.84 -10.89
C ASP A 212 19.27 12.42 -11.23
N SER A 213 18.63 12.30 -12.39
CA SER A 213 18.13 11.02 -12.92
C SER A 213 19.22 9.94 -13.04
N SER A 214 20.48 10.31 -13.26
CA SER A 214 21.60 9.36 -13.38
C SER A 214 21.95 8.69 -12.03
N LEU A 215 21.56 9.31 -10.93
CA LEU A 215 21.74 8.78 -9.58
C LEU A 215 20.58 7.88 -9.17
N MET A 216 19.46 7.86 -9.90
CA MET A 216 18.30 7.06 -9.53
C MET A 216 18.61 5.56 -9.53
N ARG A 217 18.06 4.86 -8.55
CA ARG A 217 18.24 3.42 -8.35
C ARG A 217 16.88 2.75 -8.17
N GLY A 218 16.66 1.72 -8.98
CA GLY A 218 15.51 0.83 -8.91
C GLY A 218 15.69 -0.32 -7.92
N ALA A 219 14.95 -1.40 -8.17
CA ALA A 219 14.99 -2.61 -7.35
C ALA A 219 16.10 -3.60 -7.77
N ASP A 220 16.73 -3.41 -8.93
CA ASP A 220 17.76 -4.31 -9.46
C ASP A 220 19.20 -3.78 -9.29
N TYR A 221 20.19 -4.59 -9.68
CA TYR A 221 21.60 -4.22 -9.69
C TYR A 221 21.97 -3.25 -10.80
N ASP A 222 21.37 -3.42 -11.99
CA ASP A 222 21.56 -2.51 -13.11
C ASP A 222 20.65 -1.28 -12.95
N PRO A 223 21.21 -0.08 -12.77
CA PRO A 223 20.42 1.13 -12.60
C PRO A 223 19.96 1.75 -13.92
N ALA A 224 20.45 1.27 -15.07
CA ALA A 224 20.20 1.89 -16.37
C ALA A 224 18.69 1.98 -16.69
N PRO A 225 17.87 0.92 -16.54
CA PRO A 225 16.44 1.02 -16.82
C PRO A 225 15.73 2.11 -16.00
N THR A 226 16.06 2.25 -14.71
CA THR A 226 15.47 3.31 -13.88
C THR A 226 15.85 4.69 -14.40
N SER A 227 17.12 4.90 -14.71
CA SER A 227 17.63 6.21 -15.12
C SER A 227 17.11 6.59 -16.52
N GLU A 228 17.06 5.64 -17.46
CA GLU A 228 16.58 5.84 -18.83
C GLU A 228 15.08 6.20 -18.89
N HIS A 229 14.27 5.64 -17.99
CA HIS A 229 12.82 5.92 -17.96
C HIS A 229 12.45 7.20 -17.18
N HIS A 230 13.42 7.82 -16.51
CA HIS A 230 13.22 9.03 -15.68
C HIS A 230 14.19 10.17 -16.03
N SER A 231 14.65 10.24 -17.28
CA SER A 231 15.62 11.25 -17.75
C SER A 231 15.08 12.03 -18.95
N ASN A 232 15.69 13.19 -19.23
CA ASN A 232 15.43 13.99 -20.44
C ASN A 232 13.95 14.39 -20.62
N GLY A 233 13.25 14.73 -19.52
CA GLY A 233 11.84 15.12 -19.55
C GLY A 233 10.85 13.96 -19.68
N ARG A 234 11.33 12.71 -19.62
CA ARG A 234 10.55 11.48 -19.55
C ARG A 234 10.39 11.04 -18.10
N ASN A 235 9.20 10.58 -17.72
CA ASN A 235 8.93 9.95 -16.43
C ASN A 235 7.93 8.81 -16.62
N ALA A 236 8.43 7.64 -16.99
CA ALA A 236 7.63 6.53 -17.47
C ALA A 236 7.59 5.34 -16.50
N TYR A 237 6.40 4.77 -16.35
CA TYR A 237 6.15 3.61 -15.50
C TYR A 237 5.54 2.48 -16.32
N LEU A 238 6.01 1.23 -16.14
CA LEU A 238 5.42 0.06 -16.79
C LEU A 238 4.34 -0.55 -15.90
N LEU A 239 3.08 -0.48 -16.31
CA LEU A 239 1.92 -0.81 -15.48
C LEU A 239 1.00 -1.83 -16.14
N SER A 240 0.30 -2.63 -15.32
CA SER A 240 -0.66 -3.66 -15.75
C SER A 240 -1.79 -3.09 -16.61
N GLU A 241 -1.96 -3.62 -17.83
CA GLU A 241 -3.08 -3.24 -18.70
C GLU A 241 -4.42 -3.78 -18.16
N THR A 242 -4.44 -4.90 -17.44
CA THR A 242 -5.64 -5.37 -16.73
C THR A 242 -6.13 -4.36 -15.69
N VAL A 243 -5.22 -3.78 -14.91
CA VAL A 243 -5.57 -2.73 -13.94
C VAL A 243 -6.00 -1.46 -14.68
N LEU A 244 -5.19 -0.99 -15.63
CA LEU A 244 -5.41 0.27 -16.35
C LEU A 244 -6.63 0.26 -17.28
N SER A 245 -7.12 -0.90 -17.72
CA SER A 245 -8.35 -1.00 -18.55
C SER A 245 -9.61 -1.38 -17.77
N SER A 246 -9.55 -1.55 -16.45
CA SER A 246 -10.72 -1.85 -15.62
C SER A 246 -11.66 -0.65 -15.46
N ASP A 247 -12.94 -0.88 -15.11
CA ASP A 247 -13.92 0.19 -14.91
C ASP A 247 -13.86 0.77 -13.48
N LEU A 248 -13.45 -0.05 -12.51
CA LEU A 248 -13.25 0.35 -11.11
C LEU A 248 -12.08 -0.42 -10.51
N ILE A 249 -11.24 0.29 -9.77
CA ILE A 249 -10.23 -0.31 -8.89
C ILE A 249 -10.74 -0.22 -7.46
N VAL A 250 -10.78 -1.35 -6.76
CA VAL A 250 -10.90 -1.37 -5.30
C VAL A 250 -9.52 -1.61 -4.71
N ASN A 251 -8.91 -0.54 -4.20
CA ASN A 251 -7.59 -0.53 -3.59
C ASN A 251 -7.69 -1.03 -2.13
N LEU A 252 -6.93 -2.05 -1.77
CA LEU A 252 -7.04 -2.72 -0.47
C LEU A 252 -5.71 -2.68 0.29
N PRO A 253 -5.24 -1.49 0.72
CA PRO A 253 -3.96 -1.34 1.40
C PRO A 253 -4.00 -1.92 2.82
N LYS A 254 -2.81 -2.19 3.35
CA LYS A 254 -2.57 -2.56 4.75
C LYS A 254 -2.07 -1.36 5.55
N LEU A 255 -2.60 -1.12 6.75
CA LEU A 255 -2.10 -0.11 7.68
C LEU A 255 -0.77 -0.55 8.28
N LYS A 256 0.34 -0.01 7.78
CA LYS A 256 1.66 -0.26 8.37
C LYS A 256 2.68 0.85 8.12
N THR A 257 3.69 0.90 8.98
CA THR A 257 4.87 1.76 8.78
C THR A 257 5.66 1.35 7.54
N HIS A 258 6.49 2.27 7.04
CA HIS A 258 7.31 2.05 5.86
C HIS A 258 8.65 2.76 5.93
N LYS A 259 9.73 1.99 5.80
CA LYS A 259 11.11 2.49 5.87
C LYS A 259 11.49 3.63 4.93
N LYS A 260 10.87 3.78 3.74
CA LYS A 260 11.18 4.85 2.76
C LYS A 260 10.17 5.98 2.68
N THR A 261 8.95 5.77 3.17
CA THR A 261 7.81 6.69 2.93
C THR A 261 7.03 7.00 4.20
N GLY A 262 7.56 6.63 5.37
CA GLY A 262 6.91 6.70 6.67
C GLY A 262 5.84 5.64 6.86
N VAL A 263 4.93 5.52 5.89
CA VAL A 263 3.74 4.66 5.92
C VAL A 263 3.41 4.05 4.55
N THR A 264 2.68 2.94 4.51
CA THR A 264 2.19 2.30 3.27
C THR A 264 0.91 2.95 2.77
N LEU A 265 -0.26 2.61 3.34
CA LEU A 265 -1.56 3.21 3.07
C LEU A 265 -1.97 3.22 1.56
N ALA A 266 -2.96 4.03 1.20
CA ALA A 266 -3.61 4.05 -0.11
C ALA A 266 -2.66 4.44 -1.23
N LEU A 267 -2.00 5.60 -1.11
CA LEU A 267 -1.19 6.17 -2.18
C LEU A 267 -0.03 5.25 -2.57
N LYS A 268 0.59 4.57 -1.60
CA LYS A 268 1.73 3.68 -1.89
C LYS A 268 1.28 2.35 -2.49
N ASN A 269 0.04 1.92 -2.25
CA ASN A 269 -0.40 0.57 -2.63
C ASN A 269 -0.44 0.35 -4.16
N MET A 270 -0.45 1.45 -4.94
CA MET A 270 -0.33 1.42 -6.40
C MET A 270 1.02 0.89 -6.89
N VAL A 271 2.07 0.84 -6.05
CA VAL A 271 3.33 0.17 -6.40
C VAL A 271 3.10 -1.26 -6.89
N GLY A 272 2.11 -1.97 -6.33
CA GLY A 272 1.85 -3.36 -6.67
C GLY A 272 1.18 -3.61 -8.01
N ILE A 273 1.06 -2.62 -8.92
CA ILE A 273 0.54 -2.82 -10.29
C ILE A 273 1.64 -2.75 -11.36
N ASN A 274 2.89 -2.60 -10.93
CA ASN A 274 4.05 -2.51 -11.82
C ASN A 274 4.29 -3.82 -12.58
N GLY A 275 4.73 -3.70 -13.83
CA GLY A 275 5.27 -4.83 -14.60
C GLY A 275 6.76 -5.04 -14.41
N ASP A 276 7.50 -3.98 -14.10
CA ASP A 276 8.94 -4.04 -13.87
C ASP A 276 9.33 -3.09 -12.72
N LYS A 277 9.88 -3.66 -11.65
CA LYS A 277 10.29 -2.90 -10.46
C LYS A 277 11.52 -2.04 -10.71
N ASN A 278 12.25 -2.27 -11.79
CA ASN A 278 13.37 -1.44 -12.17
C ASN A 278 12.95 -0.16 -12.90
N TRP A 279 11.66 0.01 -13.22
CA TRP A 279 11.07 1.28 -13.65
C TRP A 279 10.58 2.13 -12.46
N LEU A 280 10.87 1.71 -11.23
CA LEU A 280 10.43 2.38 -10.01
C LEU A 280 11.64 3.03 -9.32
N PRO A 281 11.79 4.36 -9.35
CA PRO A 281 12.84 5.04 -8.59
C PRO A 281 12.63 4.87 -7.09
N HIS A 282 13.62 4.31 -6.39
CA HIS A 282 13.55 4.06 -4.94
C HIS A 282 14.45 5.01 -4.12
N HIS A 283 15.55 5.49 -4.69
CA HIS A 283 16.47 6.46 -4.09
C HIS A 283 17.42 6.99 -5.18
N CYS A 284 18.07 8.12 -4.89
CA CYS A 284 19.25 8.59 -5.60
C CYS A 284 20.49 8.19 -4.80
N ALA A 285 21.47 7.59 -5.48
CA ALA A 285 22.72 7.14 -4.86
C ALA A 285 23.51 8.32 -4.28
N GLY A 286 24.17 8.11 -3.13
CA GLY A 286 24.95 9.13 -2.44
C GLY A 286 24.20 9.86 -1.32
N SER A 287 24.96 10.64 -0.55
CA SER A 287 24.43 11.45 0.54
C SER A 287 23.73 12.72 0.05
N VAL A 288 22.95 13.37 0.93
CA VAL A 288 22.29 14.66 0.62
C VAL A 288 23.28 15.72 0.10
N PRO A 289 24.46 15.94 0.71
CA PRO A 289 25.45 16.89 0.18
C PRO A 289 26.07 16.51 -1.16
N GLU A 290 25.98 15.23 -1.56
CA GLU A 290 26.44 14.73 -2.87
C GLU A 290 25.33 14.77 -3.93
N GLY A 291 24.14 15.29 -3.59
CA GLY A 291 22.97 15.35 -4.47
C GLY A 291 22.11 14.08 -4.47
N GLY A 292 22.46 13.08 -3.63
CA GLY A 292 21.67 11.87 -3.44
C GLY A 292 20.66 11.97 -2.30
N ASP A 293 19.95 10.88 -2.03
CA ASP A 293 19.02 10.77 -0.90
C ASP A 293 19.15 9.43 -0.15
N GLU A 294 20.28 8.76 -0.32
CA GLU A 294 20.52 7.42 0.21
C GLU A 294 20.62 7.43 1.75
N PHE A 295 21.23 8.46 2.33
CA PHE A 295 21.46 8.67 3.77
C PHE A 295 21.73 10.16 4.11
N PRO A 296 21.52 10.61 5.37
CA PRO A 296 21.58 12.04 5.75
C PRO A 296 22.95 12.70 5.72
N GLY A 297 24.00 11.96 6.07
CA GLY A 297 25.25 12.54 6.56
C GLY A 297 26.46 12.41 5.64
N THR A 298 27.53 13.11 6.04
CA THR A 298 28.85 13.10 5.39
C THR A 298 29.82 12.09 6.00
N ALA A 299 29.36 11.23 6.92
CA ALA A 299 30.24 10.27 7.59
C ALA A 299 31.01 9.45 6.55
N TRP A 300 32.34 9.48 6.65
CA TRP A 300 33.23 8.85 5.66
C TRP A 300 32.94 7.35 5.50
N VAL A 301 32.50 6.69 6.58
CA VAL A 301 32.10 5.28 6.61
C VAL A 301 30.90 5.01 5.70
N ASP A 302 29.89 5.88 5.72
CA ASP A 302 28.68 5.72 4.92
C ASP A 302 28.95 5.96 3.44
N ARG A 303 29.80 6.95 3.13
CA ARG A 303 30.26 7.23 1.77
C ARG A 303 31.12 6.09 1.21
N ALA A 304 32.08 5.59 1.97
CA ALA A 304 32.90 4.44 1.57
C ALA A 304 32.03 3.19 1.31
N ARG A 305 31.02 2.94 2.15
CA ARG A 305 30.09 1.83 1.98
C ARG A 305 29.19 2.00 0.76
N SER A 306 28.66 3.20 0.50
CA SER A 306 27.86 3.47 -0.70
C SER A 306 28.68 3.17 -1.96
N ARG A 307 29.94 3.62 -2.02
CA ARG A 307 30.88 3.28 -3.11
C ARG A 307 31.13 1.77 -3.24
N LEU A 308 31.36 1.08 -2.13
CA LEU A 308 31.52 -0.39 -2.12
C LEU A 308 30.25 -1.10 -2.60
N THR A 309 29.08 -0.57 -2.25
CA THR A 309 27.78 -1.12 -2.67
C THR A 309 27.59 -0.96 -4.17
N GLU A 310 27.92 0.21 -4.74
CA GLU A 310 27.88 0.45 -6.18
C GLU A 310 28.86 -0.44 -6.94
N LEU A 311 30.10 -0.58 -6.47
CA LEU A 311 31.08 -1.53 -7.03
C LEU A 311 30.54 -2.97 -6.97
N GLY A 312 29.95 -3.35 -5.84
CA GLY A 312 29.32 -4.65 -5.65
C GLY A 312 28.16 -4.89 -6.62
N ARG A 313 27.32 -3.88 -6.88
CA ARG A 313 26.23 -3.97 -7.88
C ARG A 313 26.76 -4.23 -9.28
N VAL A 314 27.80 -3.50 -9.70
CA VAL A 314 28.44 -3.69 -11.01
C VAL A 314 29.00 -5.12 -11.14
N LEU A 315 29.68 -5.62 -10.10
CA LEU A 315 30.21 -7.00 -10.09
C LEU A 315 29.08 -8.04 -10.13
N LEU A 316 28.01 -7.84 -9.35
CA LEU A 316 26.86 -8.74 -9.33
C LEU A 316 26.11 -8.76 -10.66
N GLY A 317 25.94 -7.61 -11.31
CA GLY A 317 25.37 -7.51 -12.66
C GLY A 317 26.19 -8.28 -13.71
N ARG A 318 27.51 -8.40 -13.51
CA ARG A 318 28.42 -9.20 -14.35
C ARG A 318 28.59 -10.66 -13.89
N ASN A 319 27.81 -11.11 -12.89
CA ASN A 319 27.91 -12.42 -12.26
C ASN A 319 29.27 -12.74 -11.59
N LEU A 320 30.08 -11.73 -11.25
CA LEU A 320 31.39 -11.89 -10.62
C LEU A 320 31.32 -11.72 -9.09
N GLY A 321 32.17 -12.44 -8.36
CA GLY A 321 32.39 -12.19 -6.93
C GLY A 321 31.21 -12.50 -5.99
N LYS A 322 30.20 -13.26 -6.43
CA LYS A 322 28.99 -13.57 -5.64
C LYS A 322 29.31 -14.11 -4.23
N GLY A 323 30.29 -15.01 -4.10
CA GLY A 323 30.68 -15.61 -2.81
C GLY A 323 31.23 -14.59 -1.81
N LEU A 324 32.15 -13.73 -2.26
CA LEU A 324 32.74 -12.66 -1.42
C LEU A 324 31.67 -11.67 -0.96
N ILE A 325 30.77 -11.26 -1.87
CA ILE A 325 29.70 -10.32 -1.55
C ILE A 325 28.68 -10.94 -0.59
N LYS A 326 28.33 -12.23 -0.76
CA LYS A 326 27.48 -12.97 0.18
C LYS A 326 28.11 -13.00 1.59
N ALA A 327 29.42 -13.27 1.68
CA ALA A 327 30.13 -13.28 2.95
C ALA A 327 30.13 -11.90 3.62
N TYR A 328 30.41 -10.84 2.86
CA TYR A 328 30.33 -9.46 3.35
C TYR A 328 28.93 -9.10 3.85
N ARG A 329 27.88 -9.37 3.06
CA ARG A 329 26.50 -9.06 3.45
C ARG A 329 26.06 -9.82 4.68
N ARG A 330 26.46 -11.10 4.82
CA ARG A 330 26.19 -11.90 6.02
C ARG A 330 26.83 -11.26 7.25
N ALA A 331 28.11 -10.89 7.16
CA ALA A 331 28.84 -10.25 8.26
C ALA A 331 28.21 -8.90 8.64
N GLU A 332 27.80 -8.09 7.66
CA GLU A 332 27.15 -6.80 7.89
C GLU A 332 25.80 -6.96 8.60
N ILE A 333 24.95 -7.88 8.12
CA ILE A 333 23.64 -8.16 8.74
C ILE A 333 23.83 -8.66 10.18
N SER A 334 24.76 -9.60 10.41
CA SER A 334 25.01 -10.14 11.76
C SER A 334 25.57 -9.11 12.73
N ALA A 335 26.35 -8.13 12.24
CA ALA A 335 27.01 -7.15 13.09
C ALA A 335 26.12 -5.96 13.45
N ARG A 336 25.13 -5.61 12.60
CA ARG A 336 24.41 -4.33 12.72
C ARG A 336 22.88 -4.41 12.69
N GLY A 337 22.31 -5.59 12.44
CA GLY A 337 20.85 -5.79 12.38
C GLY A 337 20.18 -5.10 11.17
N ASP A 338 18.84 -5.11 11.17
CA ASP A 338 18.01 -4.55 10.09
C ASP A 338 17.65 -3.06 10.26
N ASP A 339 17.93 -2.46 11.42
CA ASP A 339 17.54 -1.08 11.79
C ASP A 339 18.38 0.01 11.08
N PHE A 340 19.20 -0.37 10.10
CA PHE A 340 20.23 0.48 9.53
C PHE A 340 19.75 1.33 8.33
N ILE A 341 20.11 2.63 8.32
CA ILE A 341 19.78 3.56 7.22
C ILE A 341 20.67 3.28 6.00
N ARG A 342 20.06 2.75 4.95
CA ARG A 342 20.69 2.52 3.62
C ARG A 342 19.63 2.57 2.53
N ALA A 343 20.06 2.74 1.28
CA ALA A 343 19.18 2.72 0.12
C ALA A 343 17.95 3.64 0.30
N GLY A 344 18.09 4.79 0.97
CA GLY A 344 16.99 5.73 1.20
C GLY A 344 15.94 5.29 2.24
N ASN A 345 16.29 4.42 3.19
CA ASN A 345 15.38 3.98 4.27
C ASN A 345 15.30 4.99 5.43
N TRP A 346 14.99 6.25 5.14
CA TRP A 346 14.89 7.32 6.13
C TRP A 346 13.99 8.47 5.65
N HIS A 347 13.65 9.37 6.58
CA HIS A 347 12.71 10.47 6.32
C HIS A 347 13.17 11.50 5.28
N GLY A 348 14.46 11.57 4.96
CA GLY A 348 14.99 12.48 3.93
C GLY A 348 14.97 11.93 2.50
N ASN A 349 14.43 10.73 2.27
CA ASN A 349 14.27 10.20 0.92
C ASN A 349 13.33 11.10 0.09
N GLN A 350 13.84 11.64 -1.01
CA GLN A 350 13.11 12.52 -1.94
C GLN A 350 12.57 11.78 -3.17
N THR A 351 12.96 10.53 -3.36
CA THR A 351 12.64 9.77 -4.57
C THR A 351 11.34 8.98 -4.45
N THR A 352 11.18 8.17 -3.39
CA THR A 352 10.12 7.14 -3.31
C THR A 352 8.72 7.75 -3.20
N TRP A 353 8.59 8.89 -2.51
CA TRP A 353 7.28 9.52 -2.35
C TRP A 353 6.78 10.13 -3.67
N ARG A 354 7.68 10.67 -4.51
CA ARG A 354 7.36 11.19 -5.85
C ARG A 354 6.88 10.07 -6.77
N MET A 355 7.59 8.94 -6.76
CA MET A 355 7.17 7.73 -7.45
C MET A 355 5.77 7.28 -6.98
N CYS A 356 5.45 7.34 -5.68
CA CYS A 356 4.11 7.02 -5.21
C CYS A 356 3.06 8.00 -5.75
N GLY A 357 3.34 9.31 -5.73
CA GLY A 357 2.44 10.33 -6.30
C GLY A 357 2.20 10.12 -7.80
N ASP A 358 3.26 9.86 -8.56
CA ASP A 358 3.19 9.63 -9.99
C ASP A 358 2.46 8.34 -10.36
N LEU A 359 2.67 7.25 -9.62
CA LEU A 359 1.88 6.03 -9.82
C LEU A 359 0.37 6.26 -9.64
N ASN A 360 -0.02 7.15 -8.70
CA ASN A 360 -1.43 7.54 -8.60
C ASN A 360 -1.86 8.38 -9.80
N ARG A 361 -1.06 9.36 -10.26
CA ARG A 361 -1.39 10.10 -11.51
C ARG A 361 -1.58 9.16 -12.69
N CYS A 362 -0.66 8.21 -12.88
CA CYS A 362 -0.75 7.19 -13.93
C CYS A 362 -2.07 6.41 -13.87
N VAL A 363 -2.54 6.04 -12.68
CA VAL A 363 -3.79 5.28 -12.50
C VAL A 363 -5.02 6.17 -12.67
N TYR A 364 -5.06 7.32 -12.01
CA TYR A 364 -6.24 8.18 -11.93
C TYR A 364 -6.54 8.89 -13.26
N TYR A 365 -5.51 9.12 -14.08
CA TYR A 365 -5.61 9.73 -15.41
C TYR A 365 -5.50 8.72 -16.56
N SER A 366 -5.68 7.43 -16.28
CA SER A 366 -5.70 6.37 -17.29
C SER A 366 -7.02 5.63 -17.35
N ASP A 367 -7.39 5.20 -18.54
CA ASP A 367 -8.44 4.22 -18.80
C ASP A 367 -8.04 3.24 -19.93
N ALA A 368 -9.03 2.51 -20.44
CA ALA A 368 -8.85 1.58 -21.55
C ALA A 368 -8.50 2.27 -22.89
N GLN A 369 -8.76 3.57 -23.02
CA GLN A 369 -8.44 4.36 -24.21
C GLN A 369 -7.03 4.96 -24.13
N GLY A 370 -6.46 5.07 -22.92
CA GLY A 370 -5.06 5.47 -22.73
C GLY A 370 -4.87 6.41 -21.55
N LEU A 371 -3.86 7.28 -21.66
CA LEU A 371 -3.50 8.30 -20.67
C LEU A 371 -4.09 9.66 -21.08
N HIS A 372 -4.71 10.37 -20.13
CA HIS A 372 -5.47 11.61 -20.35
C HIS A 372 -4.87 12.79 -19.62
N LEU A 373 -3.65 13.20 -19.99
CA LEU A 373 -2.93 14.30 -19.31
C LEU A 373 -3.58 15.69 -19.43
N GLY A 374 -4.51 15.86 -20.38
CA GLY A 374 -5.29 17.09 -20.57
C GLY A 374 -6.62 17.13 -19.82
N ALA A 375 -7.00 16.08 -19.10
CA ALA A 375 -8.25 16.06 -18.34
C ALA A 375 -8.16 16.97 -17.10
N GLU A 376 -9.23 17.72 -16.84
CA GLU A 376 -9.29 18.62 -15.67
C GLU A 376 -9.39 17.86 -14.34
N ARG A 377 -9.90 16.62 -14.37
CA ARG A 377 -10.13 15.76 -13.20
C ARG A 377 -9.76 14.31 -13.53
N PRO A 378 -9.55 13.45 -12.52
CA PRO A 378 -9.36 12.02 -12.74
C PRO A 378 -10.47 11.40 -13.60
N VAL A 379 -10.07 10.54 -14.54
CA VAL A 379 -11.00 9.77 -15.39
C VAL A 379 -11.32 8.40 -14.79
N ARG A 380 -10.48 7.92 -13.87
CA ARG A 380 -10.67 6.67 -13.14
C ARG A 380 -11.29 6.93 -11.77
N ARG A 381 -12.25 6.09 -11.41
CA ARG A 381 -12.73 5.96 -10.02
C ARG A 381 -11.96 4.86 -9.29
N VAL A 382 -11.58 5.14 -8.05
CA VAL A 382 -10.94 4.19 -7.14
C VAL A 382 -11.67 4.24 -5.80
N LEU A 383 -12.08 3.07 -5.31
CA LEU A 383 -12.54 2.92 -3.92
C LEU A 383 -11.39 2.33 -3.12
N THR A 384 -10.97 2.99 -2.04
CA THR A 384 -9.98 2.41 -1.13
C THR A 384 -10.66 1.87 0.11
N ILE A 385 -10.36 0.61 0.49
CA ILE A 385 -10.77 -0.02 1.74
C ILE A 385 -9.51 -0.53 2.45
N LEU A 386 -9.12 0.13 3.53
CA LEU A 386 -7.87 -0.12 4.25
C LEU A 386 -8.09 -1.14 5.38
N ASP A 387 -7.26 -2.18 5.36
CA ASP A 387 -7.17 -3.21 6.39
C ASP A 387 -6.29 -2.72 7.54
N ALA A 388 -6.91 -2.52 8.71
CA ALA A 388 -6.26 -2.22 9.97
C ALA A 388 -6.81 -3.10 11.12
N ILE A 389 -7.27 -4.31 10.82
CA ILE A 389 -7.71 -5.27 11.86
C ILE A 389 -6.50 -5.65 12.72
N VAL A 390 -5.44 -6.13 12.06
CA VAL A 390 -4.09 -6.26 12.61
C VAL A 390 -3.19 -5.35 11.79
N ALA A 391 -2.82 -4.19 12.34
CA ALA A 391 -1.89 -3.24 11.71
C ALA A 391 -0.42 -3.65 11.94
N GLY A 392 0.53 -2.89 11.38
CA GLY A 392 1.96 -3.15 11.54
C GLY A 392 2.80 -1.92 11.85
N ASP A 393 3.65 -1.97 12.87
CA ASP A 393 4.58 -0.87 13.21
C ASP A 393 6.06 -1.33 13.26
N HIS A 394 6.99 -0.45 13.65
CA HIS A 394 8.44 -0.66 13.60
C HIS A 394 8.99 -0.88 12.18
N ASN A 395 9.61 -2.04 11.92
CA ASN A 395 10.40 -2.36 10.73
C ASN A 395 9.55 -2.72 9.49
N GLY A 396 8.46 -1.98 9.32
CA GLY A 396 7.60 -2.03 8.14
C GLY A 396 8.33 -1.57 6.87
N PRO A 397 7.96 -2.11 5.69
CA PRO A 397 6.80 -2.98 5.47
C PRO A 397 7.11 -4.48 5.58
N LEU A 398 8.37 -4.84 5.82
CA LEU A 398 8.88 -6.20 5.61
C LEU A 398 8.96 -7.01 6.90
N ALA A 399 9.26 -6.37 8.03
CA ALA A 399 9.31 -7.01 9.34
C ALA A 399 8.55 -6.18 10.39
N PRO A 400 7.29 -5.79 10.12
CA PRO A 400 6.51 -5.06 11.12
C PRO A 400 6.24 -5.94 12.34
N ARG A 401 6.06 -5.30 13.50
CA ARG A 401 5.42 -5.91 14.66
C ARG A 401 3.91 -5.82 14.50
N ASP A 402 3.18 -6.84 14.92
CA ASP A 402 1.72 -6.84 14.88
C ASP A 402 1.17 -5.82 15.89
N LEU A 403 0.19 -5.04 15.43
CA LEU A 403 -0.54 -4.10 16.25
C LEU A 403 -2.04 -4.32 16.07
N PRO A 404 -2.69 -5.10 16.96
CA PRO A 404 -4.14 -5.30 16.98
C PRO A 404 -4.85 -3.95 17.11
N LEU A 405 -5.68 -3.58 16.14
CA LEU A 405 -6.34 -2.27 16.11
C LEU A 405 -7.84 -2.37 15.82
N GLY A 406 -8.26 -3.40 15.07
CA GLY A 406 -9.66 -3.70 14.82
C GLY A 406 -10.38 -2.62 14.01
N VAL A 407 -9.71 -2.01 13.04
CA VAL A 407 -10.28 -0.93 12.22
C VAL A 407 -10.34 -1.33 10.74
N VAL A 408 -11.41 -0.91 10.08
CA VAL A 408 -11.51 -0.84 8.62
C VAL A 408 -11.87 0.59 8.24
N MET A 409 -11.18 1.16 7.26
CA MET A 409 -11.48 2.49 6.72
C MET A 409 -11.85 2.39 5.24
N ALA A 410 -12.75 3.23 4.76
CA ALA A 410 -13.12 3.31 3.36
C ALA A 410 -13.23 4.76 2.88
N SER A 411 -12.73 5.07 1.68
CA SER A 411 -12.95 6.36 1.02
C SER A 411 -12.78 6.26 -0.51
N LEU A 412 -13.41 7.19 -1.23
CA LEU A 412 -13.18 7.42 -2.65
C LEU A 412 -11.99 8.35 -2.92
N ASP A 413 -11.48 9.04 -1.89
CA ASP A 413 -10.33 9.93 -2.00
C ASP A 413 -9.12 9.29 -1.29
N PRO A 414 -8.00 9.05 -2.00
CA PRO A 414 -6.85 8.34 -1.44
C PRO A 414 -6.11 9.17 -0.39
N THR A 415 -6.11 10.51 -0.51
CA THR A 415 -5.43 11.40 0.43
C THR A 415 -6.25 11.58 1.70
N ALA A 416 -7.58 11.68 1.58
CA ALA A 416 -8.46 11.72 2.76
C ALA A 416 -8.29 10.46 3.62
N LEU A 417 -8.21 9.29 2.98
CA LEU A 417 -7.97 8.03 3.68
C LEU A 417 -6.57 7.95 4.29
N ASP A 418 -5.51 8.38 3.57
CA ASP A 418 -4.16 8.44 4.13
C ASP A 418 -4.09 9.40 5.33
N LEU A 419 -4.77 10.55 5.29
CA LEU A 419 -4.83 11.50 6.42
C LEU A 419 -5.50 10.88 7.65
N ALA A 420 -6.67 10.26 7.49
CA ALA A 420 -7.35 9.56 8.58
C ALA A 420 -6.48 8.45 9.19
N ALA A 421 -5.83 7.66 8.34
CA ALA A 421 -4.93 6.59 8.80
C ALA A 421 -3.69 7.14 9.52
N VAL A 422 -3.06 8.21 9.03
CA VAL A 422 -1.91 8.88 9.68
C VAL A 422 -2.30 9.43 11.05
N ARG A 423 -3.49 10.06 11.17
CA ARG A 423 -4.00 10.53 12.46
C ARG A 423 -4.26 9.38 13.43
N LEU A 424 -4.87 8.28 12.96
CA LEU A 424 -5.09 7.08 13.76
C LEU A 424 -3.77 6.46 14.25
N MET A 425 -2.70 6.56 13.46
CA MET A 425 -1.35 6.09 13.84
C MET A 425 -0.65 6.99 14.87
N GLY A 426 -1.16 8.20 15.13
CA GLY A 426 -0.50 9.19 16.00
C GLY A 426 0.64 9.94 15.31
N PHE A 427 0.64 9.98 13.98
CA PHE A 427 1.65 10.67 13.17
C PHE A 427 1.16 12.04 12.66
N ASP A 428 2.11 12.89 12.30
CA ASP A 428 1.94 14.23 11.75
C ASP A 428 2.01 14.16 10.22
N GLU A 429 0.88 14.42 9.55
CA GLU A 429 0.73 14.41 8.12
C GLU A 429 1.66 15.39 7.39
N SER A 430 2.01 16.52 8.02
CA SER A 430 2.90 17.53 7.44
C SER A 430 4.35 17.05 7.35
N ARG A 431 4.69 15.95 8.04
CA ARG A 431 6.02 15.33 8.04
C ARG A 431 6.11 14.14 7.08
N ILE A 432 5.04 13.83 6.34
CA ILE A 432 4.99 12.71 5.39
C ILE A 432 4.79 13.26 3.97
N PRO A 433 5.86 13.51 3.19
CA PRO A 433 5.80 14.14 1.87
C PRO A 433 4.77 13.55 0.92
N LYS A 434 4.68 12.22 0.86
CA LYS A 434 3.70 11.51 0.03
C LYS A 434 2.26 12.01 0.25
N VAL A 435 1.91 12.40 1.47
CA VAL A 435 0.56 12.88 1.82
C VAL A 435 0.43 14.36 1.49
N TRP A 436 1.27 15.22 2.09
CA TRP A 436 1.07 16.67 1.96
C TRP A 436 1.45 17.23 0.58
N GLU A 437 2.43 16.68 -0.12
CA GLU A 437 2.78 17.10 -1.49
C GLU A 437 1.67 16.70 -2.49
N THR A 438 1.05 15.54 -2.28
CA THR A 438 -0.11 15.11 -3.08
C THR A 438 -1.30 16.04 -2.84
N MET A 439 -1.54 16.43 -1.59
CA MET A 439 -2.58 17.39 -1.21
C MET A 439 -2.32 18.80 -1.79
N ALA A 440 -1.06 19.26 -1.76
CA ALA A 440 -0.67 20.60 -2.21
C ALA A 440 -0.53 20.73 -3.75
N SER A 441 -0.39 19.61 -4.46
CA SER A 441 -0.18 19.60 -5.92
C SER A 441 -1.30 20.32 -6.67
N THR A 442 -0.94 21.11 -7.69
CA THR A 442 -1.88 21.73 -8.63
C THR A 442 -1.92 21.01 -9.99
N VAL A 443 -0.94 20.14 -10.25
CA VAL A 443 -0.82 19.37 -11.50
C VAL A 443 -1.42 17.98 -11.31
N LEU A 444 -2.31 17.56 -12.21
CA LEU A 444 -2.94 16.23 -12.24
C LEU A 444 -3.35 15.76 -10.83
N ARG A 445 -4.27 16.50 -10.21
CA ARG A 445 -4.72 16.22 -8.85
C ARG A 445 -5.49 14.90 -8.79
N VAL A 446 -5.11 14.03 -7.87
CA VAL A 446 -5.79 12.75 -7.60
C VAL A 446 -6.69 12.81 -6.37
N THR A 447 -6.87 14.01 -5.81
CA THR A 447 -7.59 14.27 -4.57
C THR A 447 -8.31 15.60 -4.62
N GLU A 448 -9.49 15.64 -4.00
CA GLU A 448 -10.25 16.87 -3.77
C GLU A 448 -9.83 17.56 -2.46
N VAL A 449 -9.02 16.90 -1.61
CA VAL A 449 -8.54 17.45 -0.34
C VAL A 449 -7.56 18.61 -0.62
N GLN A 450 -7.83 19.77 -0.05
CA GLN A 450 -6.96 20.94 -0.08
C GLN A 450 -6.28 21.19 1.27
N ARG A 451 -6.97 20.85 2.37
CA ARG A 451 -6.49 20.94 3.75
C ARG A 451 -7.02 19.77 4.57
N ALA A 452 -6.36 19.46 5.69
CA ALA A 452 -6.78 18.38 6.59
C ALA A 452 -8.24 18.56 7.05
N ASP A 453 -8.67 19.79 7.31
CA ASP A 453 -10.03 20.15 7.74
C ASP A 453 -11.11 19.87 6.68
N ASP A 454 -10.73 19.59 5.42
CA ASP A 454 -11.71 19.15 4.42
C ASP A 454 -12.20 17.73 4.70
N VAL A 455 -11.51 16.96 5.56
CA VAL A 455 -11.79 15.56 5.85
C VAL A 455 -12.66 15.41 7.09
N GLU A 456 -13.71 14.60 6.98
CA GLU A 456 -14.55 14.18 8.11
C GLU A 456 -14.54 12.66 8.24
N ILE A 457 -14.67 12.19 9.48
CA ILE A 457 -14.83 10.78 9.79
C ILE A 457 -16.30 10.49 10.02
N ALA A 458 -16.82 9.48 9.34
CA ALA A 458 -18.12 8.90 9.62
C ALA A 458 -17.91 7.52 10.22
N GLU A 459 -18.58 7.20 11.33
CA GLU A 459 -18.45 5.93 12.04
C GLU A 459 -19.85 5.39 12.37
N VAL A 460 -20.09 4.11 12.07
CA VAL A 460 -21.35 3.46 12.46
C VAL A 460 -21.29 3.15 13.96
N ALA A 461 -22.25 3.65 14.73
CA ALA A 461 -22.37 3.28 16.15
C ALA A 461 -22.61 1.77 16.30
N GLU A 462 -21.93 1.13 17.26
CA GLU A 462 -22.11 -0.31 17.55
C GLU A 462 -23.58 -0.63 17.82
N GLN A 463 -24.17 -1.50 16.98
CA GLN A 463 -25.49 -2.08 17.23
C GLN A 463 -25.57 -3.52 16.72
N SER A 464 -26.51 -4.26 17.31
CA SER A 464 -26.85 -5.67 17.09
C SER A 464 -27.01 -6.06 15.61
N LYS A 465 -26.62 -7.30 15.30
CA LYS A 465 -26.58 -7.92 13.95
C LYS A 465 -27.69 -7.46 12.99
N GLY A 466 -27.31 -6.82 11.88
CA GLY A 466 -28.11 -6.74 10.64
C GLY A 466 -28.79 -5.40 10.33
N VAL A 467 -28.90 -4.46 11.29
CA VAL A 467 -29.54 -3.14 11.07
C VAL A 467 -28.46 -2.05 11.05
N PRO A 468 -28.50 -1.07 10.11
CA PRO A 468 -27.59 0.08 10.16
C PRO A 468 -27.79 0.88 11.45
N GLY A 469 -26.77 0.94 12.30
CA GLY A 469 -26.74 1.87 13.43
C GLY A 469 -26.69 3.32 12.94
N SER A 470 -26.96 4.27 13.83
CA SER A 470 -26.79 5.70 13.52
C SER A 470 -25.33 5.99 13.15
N VAL A 471 -25.12 6.73 12.06
CA VAL A 471 -23.78 7.18 11.66
C VAL A 471 -23.43 8.44 12.43
N ARG A 472 -22.37 8.37 13.24
CA ARG A 472 -21.77 9.54 13.90
C ARG A 472 -20.77 10.16 12.93
N VAL A 473 -20.87 11.45 12.68
CA VAL A 473 -19.89 12.21 11.88
C VAL A 473 -19.15 13.18 12.77
N TYR A 474 -17.83 13.24 12.67
CA TYR A 474 -16.96 14.11 13.45
C TYR A 474 -15.75 14.58 12.64
N ALA A 475 -15.06 15.61 13.12
CA ALA A 475 -13.91 16.18 12.43
C ALA A 475 -12.71 15.22 12.49
N LEU A 476 -11.81 15.30 11.50
CA LEU A 476 -10.57 14.51 11.50
C LEU A 476 -9.73 14.72 12.78
N ASP A 477 -9.75 15.92 13.35
CA ASP A 477 -9.02 16.24 14.60
C ASP A 477 -9.56 15.52 15.84
N ASP A 478 -10.83 15.11 15.81
CA ASP A 478 -11.47 14.35 16.89
C ASP A 478 -11.21 12.83 16.77
N LEU A 479 -10.49 12.38 15.74
CA LEU A 479 -10.14 10.98 15.57
C LEU A 479 -9.08 10.56 16.60
N GLU A 480 -9.50 9.72 17.54
CA GLU A 480 -8.64 9.21 18.59
C GLU A 480 -7.57 8.25 18.06
N CYS A 481 -6.34 8.41 18.54
CA CYS A 481 -5.25 7.45 18.37
C CYS A 481 -5.25 6.51 19.60
N PRO A 482 -5.79 5.28 19.50
CA PRO A 482 -5.89 4.39 20.66
C PRO A 482 -4.52 3.90 21.11
N HIS A 483 -3.62 3.66 20.14
CA HIS A 483 -2.25 3.17 20.36
C HIS A 483 -1.30 3.89 19.40
N PRO A 484 -0.41 4.77 19.90
CA PRO A 484 0.59 5.42 19.06
C PRO A 484 1.52 4.38 18.41
N PHE A 485 1.66 4.47 17.09
CA PHE A 485 2.53 3.57 16.35
C PHE A 485 4.00 3.95 16.60
N VAL A 486 4.88 2.96 16.63
CA VAL A 486 6.32 3.21 16.58
C VAL A 486 6.76 3.23 15.11
N PRO A 487 7.32 4.34 14.58
CA PRO A 487 7.76 4.38 13.19
C PRO A 487 9.00 3.51 12.97
N HIS A 488 9.36 3.32 11.70
CA HIS A 488 10.64 2.69 11.34
C HIS A 488 11.82 3.51 11.93
N PRO A 489 12.95 2.90 12.34
CA PRO A 489 14.09 3.61 12.95
C PRO A 489 14.54 4.86 12.19
N GLY A 490 14.63 4.81 10.85
CA GLY A 490 14.95 5.96 10.00
C GLY A 490 13.91 7.10 9.96
N TRP A 491 12.81 6.98 10.70
CA TRP A 491 11.72 7.96 10.82
C TRP A 491 11.40 8.32 12.28
N LEU A 492 12.09 7.69 13.24
CA LEU A 492 11.88 7.90 14.68
C LEU A 492 12.18 9.34 15.08
N ASN A 493 11.32 9.93 15.90
CA ASN A 493 11.33 11.33 16.32
C ASN A 493 11.16 12.36 15.18
N HIS A 494 10.66 11.94 14.01
CA HIS A 494 10.43 12.83 12.87
C HIS A 494 8.95 13.01 12.54
N ILE A 495 8.15 11.94 12.61
CA ILE A 495 6.75 11.93 12.14
C ILE A 495 5.75 11.80 13.27
N GLU A 496 6.17 11.55 14.50
CA GLU A 496 5.26 11.43 15.63
C GLU A 496 4.67 12.80 16.00
N ARG A 497 3.36 12.87 16.28
CA ARG A 497 2.74 14.13 16.70
C ARG A 497 3.36 14.62 18.01
N GLY A 498 3.78 15.88 18.03
CA GLY A 498 4.42 16.48 19.19
C GLY A 498 5.92 16.18 19.37
N ALA A 499 6.58 15.60 18.36
CA ALA A 499 8.03 15.36 18.37
C ALA A 499 8.86 16.63 18.69
N ASP A 500 8.40 17.81 18.27
CA ASP A 500 9.08 19.09 18.55
C ASP A 500 9.08 19.47 20.05
N LYS A 501 8.20 18.88 20.88
CA LYS A 501 8.16 19.12 22.34
C LYS A 501 9.20 18.31 23.13
N LYS A 502 9.93 17.39 22.47
CA LYS A 502 10.88 16.45 23.11
C LYS A 502 12.36 16.65 22.71
N LYS A 503 12.75 17.77 22.11
CA LYS A 503 14.20 18.09 22.04
C LYS A 503 14.68 18.46 23.45
N PRO A 504 15.58 17.68 24.10
CA PRO A 504 16.24 18.17 25.29
C PRO A 504 16.97 19.46 24.90
N ARG A 505 16.78 20.53 25.69
CA ARG A 505 17.64 21.72 25.58
C ARG A 505 19.09 21.23 25.62
N PRO A 506 19.96 21.70 24.72
CA PRO A 506 21.39 21.46 24.89
C PRO A 506 21.79 21.97 26.29
N PRO A 507 22.65 21.27 27.02
CA PRO A 507 23.15 21.77 28.29
C PRO A 507 23.71 23.17 28.03
N ALA A 508 23.31 24.14 28.86
CA ALA A 508 23.81 25.49 28.78
C ALA A 508 25.35 25.42 28.76
N SER A 509 25.95 26.00 27.73
CA SER A 509 27.39 26.18 27.65
C SER A 509 27.85 26.86 28.93
N GLU A 510 28.72 26.21 29.70
CA GLU A 510 29.48 26.86 30.76
C GLU A 510 30.19 28.05 30.14
N GLU A 511 29.83 29.23 30.65
CA GLU A 511 30.52 30.47 30.42
C GLU A 511 32.00 30.28 30.67
N ALA A 512 32.80 30.71 29.69
CA ALA A 512 34.21 30.94 29.85
C ALA A 512 34.48 31.70 31.16
N LYS A 513 35.18 31.05 32.09
CA LYS A 513 35.87 31.72 33.18
C LYS A 513 37.36 31.40 33.08
N VAL A 514 38.06 32.45 32.63
CA VAL A 514 39.49 32.78 32.82
C VAL A 514 40.50 31.90 32.09
#